data_AF-A0A368TEP3-F1
#
_entry.id   AF-A0A368TEP3-F1
#
_cell.length_a   1.000
_cell.length_b   1.000
_cell.length_c   1.000
_cell.angle_alpha   90.00
_cell.angle_beta   90.00
_cell.angle_gamma   90.00
#
_symmetry.space_group_name_H-M   'P 1'
#
loop_
_entity.id
_entity.type
_entity.pdbx_description
1 polymer ?
#
loop_
_entity_poly.entity_id
_entity_poly.type
_entity_poly.pdbx_seq_one_letter_code
_entity_poly.pdbx_strand_id
1 'polypeptide(L)'
;MRQHPAIHLYATRTKIEIKRDMKTNNLSIVLKGGMFIVSNLERGVLRAMQKDLEERERYVHARKNEIEKVMSMFFVWILLTSVLIGILAVIPEKVRAETWSIEAVDPYGYVGTDTSIALDNNGYPNIGYYDDTNRDLKYAKGTGTGWIIETVDSKDYVYMDTSIALDNNSYPHISYLDETNRVLKYVKWTGTGWRIETVDSDGYVGKYTSIALDSNEYPHISYLDEANRALKYAKWTGTGWRIETVDSDGYVGRFTSIALDSNGYPHISYLDCSKDNLKYAKWTGTGWRIETVDSDAYVGKYTSIALDTNGLPHISYYDDTNKDLKYAKLMPINPTPARTLHATPSNRYVNLSWNPPSSNGGSPITAYKIYRATTPGGETLLKIVGNVLNYTDSDVTNNQSYYYQISAVNSVGEGEKSKAVVARPTMPMSTTPMPTMPMPTPTTSAPTSAPPTQSTTPPIPTLTPTPDRDWTIAIMVALIAAVVAIIAALITSRKKK
;
A
#
# COMPACT_ATOMS: atom_id res chain seq x y z
N MET A 1 33.82 69.41 -53.59
CA MET A 1 34.99 70.14 -53.06
C MET A 1 35.82 69.19 -52.23
N ARG A 2 37.10 69.05 -52.62
CA ARG A 2 38.32 68.70 -51.84
C ARG A 2 38.28 67.37 -51.03
N GLN A 3 39.29 66.51 -51.06
CA GLN A 3 40.72 66.67 -51.33
C GLN A 3 41.38 65.27 -51.51
N HIS A 4 42.44 65.23 -52.34
CA HIS A 4 43.41 64.14 -52.54
C HIS A 4 44.28 63.88 -51.28
N PRO A 5 45.32 63.02 -51.33
CA PRO A 5 45.45 61.62 -51.74
C PRO A 5 46.14 60.77 -50.64
N ALA A 6 46.10 59.43 -50.71
CA ALA A 6 47.04 58.61 -49.94
C ALA A 6 47.50 57.37 -50.73
N ILE A 7 48.82 57.31 -50.87
CA ILE A 7 49.62 56.25 -51.48
C ILE A 7 49.57 55.03 -50.56
N HIS A 8 49.00 53.92 -51.03
CA HIS A 8 49.11 52.63 -50.34
C HIS A 8 50.34 51.88 -50.85
N LEU A 9 51.47 51.98 -50.14
CA LEU A 9 52.54 50.99 -50.28
C LEU A 9 52.11 49.72 -49.54
N TYR A 10 51.86 48.65 -50.29
CA TYR A 10 51.68 47.30 -49.76
C TYR A 10 53.03 46.74 -49.32
N ALA A 11 53.16 46.33 -48.05
CA ALA A 11 54.34 45.60 -47.58
C ALA A 11 53.92 44.27 -46.93
N THR A 12 54.10 43.18 -47.68
CA THR A 12 54.11 41.81 -47.18
C THR A 12 55.38 41.55 -46.36
N ARG A 13 55.22 40.93 -45.17
CA ARG A 13 56.25 40.47 -44.20
C ARG A 13 57.72 40.52 -44.68
N THR A 14 58.35 41.69 -44.60
CA THR A 14 59.80 41.83 -44.83
C THR A 14 60.35 42.83 -43.81
N LYS A 15 61.45 42.47 -43.12
CA LYS A 15 62.08 43.30 -42.08
C LYS A 15 62.68 44.55 -42.72
N ILE A 16 62.15 45.73 -42.38
CA ILE A 16 62.60 47.03 -42.88
C ILE A 16 63.61 47.60 -41.88
N GLU A 17 64.82 47.93 -42.33
CA GLU A 17 65.86 48.55 -41.50
C GLU A 17 66.10 49.99 -41.96
N ILE A 18 65.98 50.94 -41.03
CA ILE A 18 65.95 52.38 -41.30
C ILE A 18 67.16 53.04 -40.61
N LYS A 19 68.06 53.68 -41.37
CA LYS A 19 69.26 54.36 -40.84
C LYS A 19 69.27 55.85 -41.20
N ARG A 20 69.63 56.70 -40.24
CA ARG A 20 69.62 58.18 -40.34
C ARG A 20 71.03 58.74 -40.35
N ASP A 21 71.34 59.63 -41.31
CA ASP A 21 72.53 60.48 -41.23
C ASP A 21 72.16 61.81 -40.54
N MET A 22 72.86 62.14 -39.46
CA MET A 22 72.58 63.31 -38.64
C MET A 22 73.18 64.61 -39.21
N LYS A 23 74.14 64.57 -40.15
CA LYS A 23 74.75 65.78 -40.74
C LYS A 23 74.02 66.31 -41.98
N THR A 24 73.52 65.42 -42.83
CA THR A 24 72.75 65.79 -44.04
C THR A 24 71.24 65.68 -43.85
N ASN A 25 70.81 65.04 -42.74
CA ASN A 25 69.43 64.78 -42.36
C ASN A 25 68.63 63.88 -43.33
N ASN A 26 69.33 63.09 -44.14
CA ASN A 26 68.74 62.07 -45.00
C ASN A 26 68.56 60.72 -44.28
N LEU A 27 67.58 59.95 -44.74
CA LEU A 27 67.29 58.59 -44.30
C LEU A 27 67.49 57.60 -45.44
N SER A 28 68.14 56.48 -45.13
CA SER A 28 68.28 55.35 -46.05
C SER A 28 67.45 54.18 -45.55
N ILE A 29 66.61 53.66 -46.44
CA ILE A 29 65.79 52.47 -46.20
C ILE A 29 66.37 51.37 -47.08
N VAL A 30 66.90 50.32 -46.45
CA VAL A 30 67.46 49.18 -47.19
C VAL A 30 66.41 48.08 -47.25
N LEU A 31 65.87 47.85 -48.44
CA LEU A 31 65.10 46.65 -48.77
C LEU A 31 66.01 45.74 -49.61
N LYS A 32 66.09 44.45 -49.28
CA LYS A 32 66.98 43.49 -49.97
C LYS A 32 66.67 43.48 -51.48
N GLY A 33 67.52 44.13 -52.28
CA GLY A 33 67.39 44.19 -53.74
C GLY A 33 67.62 45.57 -54.37
N GLY A 34 67.65 46.65 -53.57
CA GLY A 34 67.99 47.99 -54.06
C GLY A 34 67.89 49.05 -52.96
N MET A 35 68.86 49.97 -52.89
CA MET A 35 68.87 51.05 -51.90
C MET A 35 68.09 52.24 -52.43
N PHE A 36 66.98 52.59 -51.77
CA PHE A 36 66.23 53.81 -52.06
C PHE A 36 66.63 54.88 -51.04
N ILE A 37 67.16 55.99 -51.54
CA ILE A 37 67.42 57.17 -50.72
C ILE A 37 66.20 58.06 -50.84
N VAL A 38 65.49 58.29 -49.74
CA VAL A 38 64.43 59.28 -49.68
C VAL A 38 64.97 60.48 -48.92
N SER A 39 65.28 61.54 -49.66
CA SER A 39 65.73 62.81 -49.11
C SER A 39 64.54 63.73 -48.84
N ASN A 40 64.68 64.62 -47.86
CA ASN A 40 63.66 65.61 -47.47
C ASN A 40 62.32 65.05 -46.92
N LEU A 41 62.34 63.94 -46.15
CA LEU A 41 61.18 63.63 -45.30
C LEU A 41 61.12 64.61 -44.12
N GLU A 42 60.01 65.33 -44.00
CA GLU A 42 59.74 66.14 -42.81
C GLU A 42 59.70 65.25 -41.56
N ARG A 43 60.32 65.70 -40.46
CA ARG A 43 60.38 64.94 -39.19
C ARG A 43 59.01 64.46 -38.69
N GLY A 44 57.93 65.15 -39.08
CA GLY A 44 56.55 64.77 -38.75
C GLY A 44 56.13 63.43 -39.35
N VAL A 45 56.51 63.15 -40.60
CA VAL A 45 56.11 61.92 -41.31
C VAL A 45 56.76 60.69 -40.71
N LEU A 46 58.04 60.80 -40.29
CA LEU A 46 58.77 59.68 -39.69
C LEU A 46 58.19 59.26 -38.33
N ARG A 47 57.84 60.25 -37.49
CA ARG A 47 57.21 59.99 -36.19
C ARG A 47 55.83 59.35 -36.35
N ALA A 48 55.08 59.74 -37.37
CA ALA A 48 53.78 59.16 -37.66
C ALA A 48 53.88 57.67 -38.04
N MET A 49 54.85 57.29 -38.87
CA MET A 49 55.03 55.89 -39.27
C MET A 49 55.44 54.98 -38.11
N GLN A 50 56.32 55.45 -37.22
CA GLN A 50 56.74 54.67 -36.05
C GLN A 50 55.61 54.50 -35.04
N LYS A 51 54.78 55.54 -34.86
CA LYS A 51 53.58 55.49 -34.03
C LYS A 51 52.54 54.49 -34.58
N ASP A 52 52.33 54.45 -35.91
CA ASP A 52 51.41 53.50 -36.55
C ASP A 52 51.84 52.04 -36.32
N LEU A 53 53.15 51.76 -36.36
CA LEU A 53 53.67 50.41 -36.11
C LEU A 53 53.42 49.96 -34.65
N GLU A 54 53.69 50.83 -33.67
CA GLU A 54 53.44 50.56 -32.25
C GLU A 54 51.93 50.45 -31.94
N GLU A 55 51.07 51.18 -32.66
CA GLU A 55 49.61 51.02 -32.57
C GLU A 55 49.15 49.66 -33.13
N ARG A 56 49.72 49.22 -34.26
CA ARG A 56 49.38 47.91 -34.86
C ARG A 56 49.81 46.73 -33.99
N GLU A 57 50.98 46.78 -33.36
CA GLU A 57 51.42 45.72 -32.44
C GLU A 57 50.52 45.64 -31.20
N ARG A 58 50.14 46.79 -30.64
CA ARG A 58 49.16 46.86 -29.54
C ARG A 58 47.79 46.29 -29.95
N TYR A 59 47.34 46.58 -31.17
CA TYR A 59 46.08 46.07 -31.69
C TYR A 59 46.06 44.54 -31.81
N VAL A 60 47.14 43.93 -32.32
CA VAL A 60 47.26 42.47 -32.44
C VAL A 60 47.29 41.80 -31.06
N HIS A 61 47.99 42.39 -30.08
CA HIS A 61 48.07 41.83 -28.72
C HIS A 61 46.72 41.95 -27.98
N ALA A 62 46.01 43.07 -28.14
CA ALA A 62 44.67 43.26 -27.59
C ALA A 62 43.67 42.23 -28.13
N ARG A 63 43.74 41.90 -29.44
CA ARG A 63 42.83 40.94 -30.05
C ARG A 63 43.07 39.50 -29.60
N LYS A 64 44.33 39.12 -29.31
CA LYS A 64 44.66 37.81 -28.72
C LYS A 64 44.05 37.67 -27.32
N ASN A 65 44.16 38.70 -26.48
CA ASN A 65 43.56 38.72 -25.15
C ASN A 65 42.02 38.68 -25.19
N GLU A 66 41.39 39.30 -26.19
CA GLU A 66 39.94 39.16 -26.38
C GLU A 66 39.54 37.74 -26.78
N ILE A 67 40.30 37.08 -27.67
CA ILE A 67 40.00 35.69 -28.08
C ILE A 67 40.15 34.74 -26.88
N GLU A 68 41.19 34.90 -26.04
CA GLU A 68 41.33 34.10 -24.81
C GLU A 68 40.21 34.38 -23.81
N LYS A 69 39.72 35.62 -23.70
CA LYS A 69 38.54 35.96 -22.88
C LYS A 69 37.26 35.31 -23.41
N VAL A 70 37.04 35.34 -24.73
CA VAL A 70 35.87 34.72 -25.37
C VAL A 70 35.91 33.21 -25.19
N MET A 71 37.07 32.56 -25.37
CA MET A 71 37.22 31.13 -25.13
C MET A 71 37.03 30.78 -23.65
N SER A 72 37.56 31.57 -22.71
CA SER A 72 37.31 31.37 -21.28
C SER A 72 35.84 31.59 -20.90
N MET A 73 35.15 32.55 -21.51
CA MET A 73 33.71 32.74 -21.32
C MET A 73 32.91 31.57 -21.90
N PHE A 74 33.33 31.01 -23.04
CA PHE A 74 32.67 29.87 -23.66
C PHE A 74 32.77 28.61 -22.80
N PHE A 75 33.94 28.33 -22.21
CA PHE A 75 34.10 27.23 -21.25
C PHE A 75 33.30 27.43 -19.96
N VAL A 76 33.24 28.67 -19.45
CA VAL A 76 32.40 29.01 -18.28
C VAL A 76 30.91 28.87 -18.62
N TRP A 77 30.49 29.21 -19.84
CA TRP A 77 29.13 29.05 -20.31
C TRP A 77 28.74 27.57 -20.49
N ILE A 78 29.64 26.72 -20.98
CA ILE A 78 29.45 25.26 -21.03
C ILE A 78 29.36 24.67 -19.61
N LEU A 79 30.21 25.11 -18.68
CA LEU A 79 30.14 24.68 -17.28
C LEU A 79 28.84 25.13 -16.60
N LEU A 80 28.43 26.40 -16.80
CA LEU A 80 27.19 26.94 -16.25
C LEU A 80 25.96 26.26 -16.82
N THR A 81 25.92 25.96 -18.11
CA THR A 81 24.80 25.21 -18.73
C THR A 81 24.78 23.76 -18.25
N SER A 82 25.93 23.12 -18.08
CA SER A 82 26.02 21.74 -17.55
C SER A 82 25.60 21.66 -16.07
N VAL A 83 26.00 22.65 -15.26
CA VAL A 83 25.57 22.79 -13.86
C VAL A 83 24.09 23.17 -13.79
N LEU A 84 23.59 24.00 -14.70
CA LEU A 84 22.16 24.34 -14.77
C LEU A 84 21.33 23.12 -15.18
N ILE A 85 21.79 22.29 -16.13
CA ILE A 85 21.15 21.02 -16.51
C ILE A 85 21.20 20.02 -15.33
N GLY A 86 22.31 19.96 -14.58
CA GLY A 86 22.42 19.16 -13.36
C GLY A 86 21.53 19.63 -12.21
N ILE A 87 21.36 20.95 -12.03
CA ILE A 87 20.46 21.54 -11.02
C ILE A 87 18.99 21.40 -11.46
N LEU A 88 18.68 21.47 -12.76
CA LEU A 88 17.33 21.23 -13.28
C LEU A 88 16.93 19.75 -13.23
N ALA A 89 17.91 18.82 -13.31
CA ALA A 89 17.71 17.39 -13.10
C ALA A 89 17.58 16.98 -11.61
N VAL A 90 17.90 17.90 -10.69
CA VAL A 90 17.66 17.77 -9.24
C VAL A 90 16.65 18.85 -8.80
N ILE A 91 15.64 19.11 -9.62
CA ILE A 91 14.36 19.57 -9.07
C ILE A 91 13.80 18.33 -8.38
N PRO A 92 13.65 18.29 -7.04
CA PRO A 92 12.89 17.22 -6.42
C PRO A 92 11.55 17.23 -7.13
N GLU A 93 11.23 16.09 -7.77
CA GLU A 93 9.94 15.84 -8.41
C GLU A 93 8.89 16.53 -7.55
N LYS A 94 8.35 17.65 -8.06
CA LYS A 94 7.39 18.46 -7.32
C LYS A 94 6.32 17.47 -6.93
N VAL A 95 6.27 17.08 -5.65
CA VAL A 95 5.28 16.14 -5.14
C VAL A 95 3.98 16.74 -5.61
N ARG A 96 3.36 16.11 -6.62
CA ARG A 96 2.08 16.58 -7.10
C ARG A 96 1.19 16.35 -5.89
N ALA A 97 0.86 17.43 -5.20
CA ALA A 97 -0.15 17.36 -4.17
C ALA A 97 -1.35 16.71 -4.85
N GLU A 98 -1.83 15.61 -4.31
CA GLU A 98 -3.05 14.99 -4.77
C GLU A 98 -4.13 16.07 -4.72
N THR A 99 -4.73 16.37 -5.87
CA THR A 99 -5.75 17.40 -5.99
C THR A 99 -7.10 16.73 -6.20
N TRP A 100 -8.11 17.17 -5.47
CA TRP A 100 -9.48 16.80 -5.71
C TRP A 100 -9.96 17.33 -7.06
N SER A 101 -10.60 16.45 -7.84
CA SER A 101 -11.42 16.85 -8.97
C SER A 101 -12.88 16.79 -8.54
N ILE A 102 -13.67 17.82 -8.86
CA ILE A 102 -15.07 17.93 -8.47
C ILE A 102 -15.90 18.06 -9.75
N GLU A 103 -16.95 17.26 -9.86
CA GLU A 103 -17.93 17.33 -10.95
C GLU A 103 -19.34 17.04 -10.41
N ALA A 104 -20.36 17.52 -11.12
CA ALA A 104 -21.75 17.16 -10.84
C ALA A 104 -22.13 15.94 -11.68
N VAL A 105 -22.57 14.85 -11.02
CA VAL A 105 -22.94 13.59 -11.67
C VAL A 105 -24.33 13.67 -12.31
N ASP A 106 -25.35 13.98 -11.50
CA ASP A 106 -26.73 14.19 -11.93
C ASP A 106 -27.14 15.63 -11.52
N PRO A 107 -27.10 16.61 -12.44
CA PRO A 107 -27.25 18.02 -12.08
C PRO A 107 -28.72 18.51 -12.06
N TYR A 108 -29.71 17.64 -12.31
CA TYR A 108 -31.09 18.07 -12.50
C TYR A 108 -32.01 17.58 -11.37
N GLY A 109 -32.61 18.54 -10.65
CA GLY A 109 -33.55 18.28 -9.56
C GLY A 109 -32.88 18.20 -8.17
N TYR A 110 -33.69 17.85 -7.18
CA TYR A 110 -33.24 17.44 -5.85
C TYR A 110 -32.85 15.96 -5.89
N VAL A 111 -31.58 15.70 -6.19
CA VAL A 111 -31.01 14.36 -6.35
C VAL A 111 -29.75 14.21 -5.51
N GLY A 112 -29.39 12.95 -5.19
CA GLY A 112 -28.14 12.64 -4.49
C GLY A 112 -28.24 12.66 -2.96
N THR A 113 -29.46 12.59 -2.43
CA THR A 113 -29.68 12.22 -1.03
C THR A 113 -29.40 10.73 -0.85
N ASP A 114 -28.95 10.35 0.35
CA ASP A 114 -28.73 8.95 0.76
C ASP A 114 -27.83 8.15 -0.20
N THR A 115 -26.68 8.73 -0.53
CA THR A 115 -25.74 8.13 -1.47
C THR A 115 -24.95 6.99 -0.85
N SER A 116 -24.70 5.97 -1.66
CA SER A 116 -23.76 4.90 -1.37
C SER A 116 -22.89 4.67 -2.59
N ILE A 117 -21.59 4.44 -2.38
CA ILE A 117 -20.61 4.32 -3.46
C ILE A 117 -19.80 3.03 -3.30
N ALA A 118 -19.53 2.38 -4.42
CA ALA A 118 -18.57 1.30 -4.54
C ALA A 118 -17.72 1.49 -5.80
N LEU A 119 -16.48 1.03 -5.77
CA LEU A 119 -15.58 1.10 -6.93
C LEU A 119 -15.57 -0.25 -7.65
N ASP A 120 -15.68 -0.22 -8.98
CA ASP A 120 -15.52 -1.42 -9.79
C ASP A 120 -14.05 -1.87 -9.90
N ASN A 121 -13.82 -3.00 -10.55
CA ASN A 121 -12.47 -3.56 -10.73
C ASN A 121 -11.51 -2.66 -11.53
N ASN A 122 -12.03 -1.67 -12.26
CA ASN A 122 -11.23 -0.67 -12.99
C ASN A 122 -11.07 0.64 -12.19
N GLY A 123 -11.61 0.70 -10.98
CA GLY A 123 -11.59 1.88 -10.12
C GLY A 123 -12.68 2.91 -10.45
N TYR A 124 -13.66 2.57 -11.30
CA TYR A 124 -14.74 3.50 -11.61
C TYR A 124 -15.85 3.47 -10.55
N PRO A 125 -16.38 4.63 -10.17
CA PRO A 125 -17.41 4.73 -9.15
C PRO A 125 -18.77 4.23 -9.63
N ASN A 126 -19.47 3.52 -8.76
CA ASN A 126 -20.84 3.07 -8.90
C ASN A 126 -21.61 3.63 -7.70
N ILE A 127 -22.61 4.47 -7.97
CA ILE A 127 -23.32 5.24 -6.95
C ILE A 127 -24.80 4.85 -7.00
N GLY A 128 -25.31 4.32 -5.89
CA GLY A 128 -26.76 4.25 -5.64
C GLY A 128 -27.18 5.51 -4.89
N TYR A 129 -28.28 6.13 -5.29
CA TYR A 129 -28.76 7.37 -4.68
C TYR A 129 -30.26 7.56 -4.87
N TYR A 130 -30.82 8.41 -4.02
CA TYR A 130 -32.23 8.75 -4.06
C TYR A 130 -32.47 10.05 -4.85
N ASP A 131 -33.49 10.03 -5.71
CA ASP A 131 -34.02 11.20 -6.43
C ASP A 131 -35.29 11.69 -5.72
N ASP A 132 -35.16 12.76 -4.92
CA ASP A 132 -36.29 13.30 -4.16
C ASP A 132 -37.33 14.02 -5.03
N THR A 133 -36.93 14.45 -6.23
CA THR A 133 -37.85 15.10 -7.17
C THR A 133 -38.85 14.10 -7.72
N ASN A 134 -38.34 12.95 -8.14
CA ASN A 134 -39.13 11.92 -8.81
C ASN A 134 -39.55 10.78 -7.90
N ARG A 135 -38.96 10.71 -6.69
CA ARG A 135 -39.22 9.66 -5.69
C ARG A 135 -38.65 8.29 -6.07
N ASP A 136 -37.58 8.32 -6.87
CA ASP A 136 -37.02 7.14 -7.52
C ASP A 136 -35.71 6.68 -6.87
N LEU A 137 -35.45 5.37 -6.95
CA LEU A 137 -34.09 4.86 -6.83
C LEU A 137 -33.33 5.12 -8.13
N LYS A 138 -32.18 5.78 -8.02
CA LYS A 138 -31.27 6.00 -9.15
C LYS A 138 -29.92 5.32 -8.95
N TYR A 139 -29.28 5.05 -10.07
CA TYR A 139 -27.93 4.51 -10.16
C TYR A 139 -27.11 5.31 -11.16
N ALA A 140 -25.86 5.62 -10.78
CA ALA A 140 -24.89 6.25 -11.65
C ALA A 140 -23.58 5.45 -11.70
N LYS A 141 -23.05 5.24 -12.90
CA LYS A 141 -21.77 4.57 -13.15
C LYS A 141 -20.80 5.48 -13.87
N GLY A 142 -19.63 5.69 -13.29
CA GLY A 142 -18.51 6.36 -13.93
C GLY A 142 -17.93 5.52 -15.06
N THR A 143 -17.56 6.16 -16.16
CA THR A 143 -16.96 5.51 -17.35
C THR A 143 -15.55 6.01 -17.65
N GLY A 144 -15.02 6.89 -16.81
CA GLY A 144 -13.75 7.60 -17.02
C GLY A 144 -13.85 8.83 -17.92
N THR A 145 -14.85 8.90 -18.81
CA THR A 145 -15.12 10.08 -19.67
C THR A 145 -16.45 10.75 -19.37
N GLY A 146 -17.21 10.24 -18.41
CA GLY A 146 -18.53 10.71 -18.03
C GLY A 146 -19.31 9.67 -17.22
N TRP A 147 -20.63 9.79 -17.21
CA TRP A 147 -21.52 9.00 -16.37
C TRP A 147 -22.65 8.35 -17.17
N ILE A 148 -22.97 7.11 -16.82
CA ILE A 148 -24.21 6.44 -17.20
C ILE A 148 -25.16 6.56 -16.01
N ILE A 149 -26.36 7.11 -16.22
CA ILE A 149 -27.36 7.32 -15.17
C ILE A 149 -28.63 6.59 -15.55
N GLU A 150 -29.18 5.83 -14.61
CA GLU A 150 -30.39 5.04 -14.80
C GLU A 150 -31.36 5.22 -13.63
N THR A 151 -32.65 5.31 -13.94
CA THR A 151 -33.73 5.10 -12.96
C THR A 151 -33.92 3.59 -12.79
N VAL A 152 -33.71 3.10 -11.57
CA VAL A 152 -33.70 1.67 -11.24
C VAL A 152 -35.10 1.20 -10.82
N ASP A 153 -35.74 1.94 -9.92
CA ASP A 153 -37.11 1.70 -9.47
C ASP A 153 -37.83 3.04 -9.32
N SER A 154 -38.99 3.16 -9.97
CA SER A 154 -39.83 4.37 -10.01
C SER A 154 -41.31 4.10 -9.74
N LYS A 155 -41.64 2.87 -9.37
CA LYS A 155 -43.05 2.48 -9.20
C LYS A 155 -43.65 2.96 -7.89
N ASP A 156 -42.80 3.18 -6.89
CA ASP A 156 -43.16 3.48 -5.51
C ASP A 156 -42.22 4.57 -4.97
N TYR A 157 -42.64 5.28 -3.91
CA TYR A 157 -41.77 6.16 -3.14
C TYR A 157 -40.64 5.33 -2.52
N VAL A 158 -39.49 5.33 -3.19
CA VAL A 158 -38.23 4.87 -2.61
C VAL A 158 -37.86 5.87 -1.53
N TYR A 159 -37.65 5.43 -0.29
CA TYR A 159 -37.19 6.33 0.76
C TYR A 159 -35.65 6.43 0.77
N MET A 160 -35.18 7.26 1.69
CA MET A 160 -33.83 7.30 2.24
C MET A 160 -33.26 5.91 2.55
N ASP A 161 -31.94 5.87 2.82
CA ASP A 161 -31.18 4.66 3.17
C ASP A 161 -30.92 3.70 1.99
N THR A 162 -30.12 4.16 1.02
CA THR A 162 -29.58 3.28 -0.04
C THR A 162 -28.21 2.73 0.36
N SER A 163 -27.95 1.45 0.09
CA SER A 163 -26.62 0.85 0.26
C SER A 163 -26.28 0.00 -0.95
N ILE A 164 -25.05 0.16 -1.49
CA ILE A 164 -24.56 -0.55 -2.68
C ILE A 164 -23.34 -1.41 -2.37
N ALA A 165 -23.30 -2.59 -2.97
CA ALA A 165 -22.10 -3.42 -3.08
C ALA A 165 -21.95 -3.91 -4.53
N LEU A 166 -20.73 -4.26 -4.95
CA LEU A 166 -20.47 -4.83 -6.27
C LEU A 166 -20.00 -6.28 -6.13
N ASP A 167 -20.47 -7.14 -7.03
CA ASP A 167 -19.93 -8.49 -7.16
C ASP A 167 -18.63 -8.52 -7.99
N ASN A 168 -18.05 -9.71 -8.21
CA ASN A 168 -16.78 -9.83 -8.93
C ASN A 168 -16.88 -9.42 -10.40
N ASN A 169 -18.08 -9.43 -10.98
CA ASN A 169 -18.36 -8.92 -12.34
C ASN A 169 -18.58 -7.40 -12.35
N SER A 170 -18.42 -6.74 -11.20
CA SER A 170 -18.73 -5.33 -10.99
C SER A 170 -20.19 -4.99 -11.26
N TYR A 171 -21.10 -5.95 -11.07
CA TYR A 171 -22.53 -5.68 -11.13
C TYR A 171 -23.01 -5.15 -9.78
N PRO A 172 -23.81 -4.07 -9.78
CA PRO A 172 -24.33 -3.49 -8.55
C PRO A 172 -25.43 -4.34 -7.91
N HIS A 173 -25.38 -4.40 -6.59
CA HIS A 173 -26.35 -4.96 -5.66
C HIS A 173 -26.74 -3.85 -4.71
N ILE A 174 -28.02 -3.48 -4.69
CA ILE A 174 -28.51 -2.32 -3.93
C ILE A 174 -29.65 -2.78 -3.01
N SER A 175 -29.56 -2.43 -1.73
CA SER A 175 -30.67 -2.54 -0.77
C SER A 175 -31.27 -1.15 -0.52
N TYR A 176 -32.59 -1.06 -0.41
CA TYR A 176 -33.30 0.19 -0.16
C TYR A 176 -34.66 -0.04 0.49
N LEU A 177 -35.18 0.99 1.13
CA LEU A 177 -36.55 1.03 1.64
C LEU A 177 -37.51 1.48 0.55
N ASP A 178 -38.55 0.70 0.32
CA ASP A 178 -39.76 1.18 -0.34
C ASP A 178 -40.71 1.70 0.73
N GLU A 179 -40.85 3.02 0.82
CA GLU A 179 -41.67 3.69 1.84
C GLU A 179 -43.16 3.52 1.59
N THR A 180 -43.57 3.43 0.31
CA THR A 180 -44.99 3.32 -0.07
C THR A 180 -45.56 2.03 0.48
N ASN A 181 -44.79 0.95 0.29
CA ASN A 181 -45.18 -0.38 0.72
C ASN A 181 -44.61 -0.74 2.11
N ARG A 182 -43.69 0.07 2.65
CA ARG A 182 -43.00 -0.11 3.93
C ARG A 182 -42.17 -1.40 4.01
N VAL A 183 -41.59 -1.80 2.89
CA VAL A 183 -40.87 -3.07 2.73
C VAL A 183 -39.40 -2.85 2.41
N LEU A 184 -38.56 -3.81 2.78
CA LEU A 184 -37.17 -3.86 2.33
C LEU A 184 -37.13 -4.44 0.92
N LYS A 185 -36.56 -3.69 -0.03
CA LYS A 185 -36.29 -4.17 -1.39
C LYS A 185 -34.79 -4.37 -1.61
N TYR A 186 -34.51 -5.27 -2.53
CA TYR A 186 -33.18 -5.55 -3.06
C TYR A 186 -33.25 -5.53 -4.58
N VAL A 187 -32.24 -4.95 -5.21
CA VAL A 187 -32.12 -4.93 -6.67
C VAL A 187 -30.69 -5.26 -7.09
N LYS A 188 -30.56 -5.99 -8.20
CA LYS A 188 -29.25 -6.23 -8.83
C LYS A 188 -29.29 -6.06 -10.33
N TRP A 189 -28.15 -5.67 -10.91
CA TRP A 189 -27.95 -5.78 -12.35
C TRP A 189 -27.59 -7.21 -12.75
N THR A 190 -28.19 -7.71 -13.82
CA THR A 190 -28.01 -9.09 -14.29
C THR A 190 -27.12 -9.22 -15.53
N GLY A 191 -26.57 -8.10 -16.02
CA GLY A 191 -25.92 -8.01 -17.32
C GLY A 191 -26.87 -7.56 -18.44
N THR A 192 -28.16 -7.85 -18.32
CA THR A 192 -29.19 -7.49 -19.32
C THR A 192 -30.26 -6.53 -18.81
N GLY A 193 -30.31 -6.30 -17.50
CA GLY A 193 -31.33 -5.47 -16.86
C GLY A 193 -31.33 -5.58 -15.34
N TRP A 194 -32.11 -4.72 -14.71
CA TRP A 194 -32.35 -4.71 -13.27
C TRP A 194 -33.35 -5.79 -12.85
N ARG A 195 -33.00 -6.55 -11.82
CA ARG A 195 -33.89 -7.52 -11.16
C ARG A 195 -34.15 -7.07 -9.74
N ILE A 196 -35.41 -6.69 -9.47
CA ILE A 196 -35.89 -6.21 -8.17
C ILE A 196 -36.62 -7.35 -7.45
N GLU A 197 -36.40 -7.47 -6.14
CA GLU A 197 -37.07 -8.41 -5.25
C GLU A 197 -37.47 -7.71 -3.94
N THR A 198 -38.63 -8.08 -3.40
CA THR A 198 -38.97 -7.77 -2.01
C THR A 198 -38.27 -8.78 -1.10
N VAL A 199 -37.46 -8.29 -0.17
CA VAL A 199 -36.69 -9.11 0.76
C VAL A 199 -37.55 -9.45 1.97
N ASP A 200 -38.11 -8.42 2.61
CA ASP A 200 -38.90 -8.50 3.82
C ASP A 200 -40.10 -7.56 3.71
N SER A 201 -41.29 -8.09 3.95
CA SER A 201 -42.56 -7.36 3.91
C SER A 201 -43.34 -7.44 5.22
N ASP A 202 -42.73 -8.01 6.27
CA ASP A 202 -43.41 -8.26 7.53
C ASP A 202 -43.33 -7.03 8.44
N GLY A 203 -44.24 -6.08 8.21
CA GLY A 203 -44.34 -4.84 8.99
C GLY A 203 -43.70 -3.66 8.27
N TYR A 204 -43.17 -2.71 9.04
CA TYR A 204 -42.45 -1.56 8.50
C TYR A 204 -40.95 -1.81 8.67
N VAL A 205 -40.31 -2.27 7.59
CA VAL A 205 -38.95 -2.81 7.60
C VAL A 205 -38.10 -2.17 6.50
N GLY A 206 -36.79 -2.13 6.71
CA GLY A 206 -35.82 -1.76 5.67
C GLY A 206 -35.13 -0.41 5.87
N LYS A 207 -35.48 0.33 6.93
CA LYS A 207 -34.78 1.58 7.28
C LYS A 207 -33.33 1.33 7.64
N TYR A 208 -32.48 2.31 7.35
CA TYR A 208 -31.04 2.30 7.60
C TYR A 208 -30.33 1.09 7.01
N THR A 209 -30.81 0.56 5.89
CA THR A 209 -30.29 -0.70 5.33
C THR A 209 -28.82 -0.58 4.93
N SER A 210 -28.06 -1.65 5.18
CA SER A 210 -26.66 -1.76 4.79
C SER A 210 -26.41 -3.13 4.17
N ILE A 211 -25.72 -3.17 3.02
CA ILE A 211 -25.48 -4.41 2.26
C ILE A 211 -23.99 -4.73 2.15
N ALA A 212 -23.67 -6.02 2.23
CA ALA A 212 -22.36 -6.58 1.87
C ALA A 212 -22.55 -7.92 1.13
N LEU A 213 -21.58 -8.30 0.29
CA LEU A 213 -21.60 -9.57 -0.43
C LEU A 213 -20.55 -10.53 0.15
N ASP A 214 -20.91 -11.80 0.31
CA ASP A 214 -19.93 -12.83 0.65
C ASP A 214 -19.16 -13.35 -0.57
N SER A 215 -18.25 -14.29 -0.34
CA SER A 215 -17.42 -14.89 -1.40
C SER A 215 -18.21 -15.68 -2.47
N ASN A 216 -19.48 -16.00 -2.22
CA ASN A 216 -20.38 -16.59 -3.22
C ASN A 216 -21.25 -15.51 -3.90
N GLU A 217 -20.95 -14.23 -3.68
CA GLU A 217 -21.71 -13.08 -4.20
C GLU A 217 -23.14 -13.02 -3.66
N TYR A 218 -23.41 -13.69 -2.53
CA TYR A 218 -24.71 -13.63 -1.90
C TYR A 218 -24.82 -12.38 -1.03
N PRO A 219 -25.91 -11.60 -1.17
CA PRO A 219 -26.12 -10.41 -0.36
C PRO A 219 -26.49 -10.74 1.08
N HIS A 220 -25.93 -9.93 1.98
CA HIS A 220 -26.18 -9.85 3.41
C HIS A 220 -26.62 -8.44 3.72
N ILE A 221 -27.80 -8.29 4.33
CA ILE A 221 -28.42 -7.00 4.56
C ILE A 221 -28.75 -6.88 6.05
N SER A 222 -28.25 -5.84 6.71
CA SER A 222 -28.74 -5.42 8.03
C SER A 222 -29.69 -4.26 7.88
N TYR A 223 -30.76 -4.23 8.69
CA TYR A 223 -31.78 -3.18 8.59
C TYR A 223 -32.59 -3.07 9.89
N LEU A 224 -33.24 -1.93 10.07
CA LEU A 224 -34.20 -1.70 11.13
C LEU A 224 -35.59 -2.23 10.73
N ASP A 225 -36.18 -3.01 11.64
CA ASP A 225 -37.61 -3.24 11.71
C ASP A 225 -38.24 -2.19 12.63
N GLU A 226 -38.84 -1.17 12.05
CA GLU A 226 -39.46 -0.06 12.77
C GLU A 226 -40.72 -0.52 13.52
N ALA A 227 -41.46 -1.49 12.97
CA ALA A 227 -42.68 -2.00 13.59
C ALA A 227 -42.39 -2.73 14.91
N ASN A 228 -41.32 -3.52 14.93
CA ASN A 228 -40.90 -4.30 16.10
C ASN A 228 -39.75 -3.66 16.89
N ARG A 229 -39.23 -2.51 16.41
CA ARG A 229 -38.09 -1.77 17.01
C ARG A 229 -36.82 -2.62 17.14
N ALA A 230 -36.61 -3.51 16.19
CA ALA A 230 -35.58 -4.54 16.24
C ALA A 230 -34.56 -4.40 15.11
N LEU A 231 -33.33 -4.85 15.36
CA LEU A 231 -32.34 -5.06 14.32
C LEU A 231 -32.64 -6.41 13.64
N LYS A 232 -32.79 -6.39 12.32
CA LYS A 232 -32.93 -7.61 11.52
C LYS A 232 -31.76 -7.76 10.55
N TYR A 233 -31.57 -9.01 10.15
CA TYR A 233 -30.57 -9.43 9.19
C TYR A 233 -31.21 -10.36 8.17
N ALA A 234 -30.96 -10.11 6.88
CA ALA A 234 -31.40 -10.95 5.78
C ALA A 234 -30.20 -11.41 4.95
N LYS A 235 -30.20 -12.68 4.53
CA LYS A 235 -29.19 -13.24 3.64
C LYS A 235 -29.83 -14.06 2.53
N TRP A 236 -29.34 -13.90 1.31
CA TRP A 236 -29.68 -14.81 0.22
C TRP A 236 -28.95 -16.16 0.37
N THR A 237 -29.68 -17.26 0.25
CA THR A 237 -29.15 -18.62 0.43
C THR A 237 -28.84 -19.36 -0.87
N GLY A 238 -29.09 -18.73 -2.01
CA GLY A 238 -29.09 -19.36 -3.33
C GLY A 238 -30.50 -19.72 -3.80
N THR A 239 -31.41 -20.05 -2.88
CA THR A 239 -32.80 -20.44 -3.17
C THR A 239 -33.86 -19.46 -2.66
N GLY A 240 -33.49 -18.59 -1.73
CA GLY A 240 -34.41 -17.64 -1.09
C GLY A 240 -33.73 -16.81 -0.01
N TRP A 241 -34.46 -15.81 0.48
CA TRP A 241 -34.05 -14.97 1.61
C TRP A 241 -34.27 -15.70 2.94
N ARG A 242 -33.24 -15.71 3.77
CA ARG A 242 -33.30 -16.13 5.18
C ARG A 242 -33.21 -14.88 6.04
N ILE A 243 -34.23 -14.65 6.86
CA ILE A 243 -34.36 -13.46 7.72
C ILE A 243 -34.28 -13.89 9.18
N GLU A 244 -33.54 -13.13 9.98
CA GLU A 244 -33.40 -13.32 11.42
C GLU A 244 -33.55 -11.99 12.16
N THR A 245 -34.18 -12.01 13.33
CA THR A 245 -34.07 -10.94 14.32
C THR A 245 -32.75 -11.10 15.05
N VAL A 246 -31.88 -10.10 14.95
CA VAL A 246 -30.55 -10.09 15.56
C VAL A 246 -30.65 -9.64 17.01
N ASP A 247 -31.29 -8.50 17.22
CA ASP A 247 -31.50 -7.89 18.54
C ASP A 247 -32.89 -7.26 18.59
N SER A 248 -33.58 -7.46 19.70
CA SER A 248 -34.91 -6.91 19.98
C SER A 248 -35.04 -6.38 21.41
N ASP A 249 -33.92 -6.23 22.13
CA ASP A 249 -33.92 -5.67 23.48
C ASP A 249 -33.90 -4.13 23.44
N GLY A 250 -35.09 -3.52 23.37
CA GLY A 250 -35.28 -2.07 23.31
C GLY A 250 -35.65 -1.59 21.91
N TYR A 251 -35.24 -0.37 21.57
CA TYR A 251 -35.33 0.19 20.22
C TYR A 251 -33.94 0.24 19.61
N VAL A 252 -33.62 -0.81 18.87
CA VAL A 252 -32.29 -1.09 18.33
C VAL A 252 -32.30 -1.17 16.81
N GLY A 253 -31.13 -0.97 16.18
CA GLY A 253 -30.92 -1.21 14.75
C GLY A 253 -30.86 0.05 13.88
N ARG A 254 -31.01 1.24 14.48
CA ARG A 254 -30.85 2.51 13.75
C ARG A 254 -29.40 2.71 13.30
N PHE A 255 -29.23 3.32 12.13
CA PHE A 255 -27.93 3.58 11.50
C PHE A 255 -27.06 2.34 11.35
N THR A 256 -27.65 1.18 11.07
CA THR A 256 -26.89 -0.06 11.03
C THR A 256 -25.88 -0.06 9.86
N SER A 257 -24.71 -0.66 10.11
CA SER A 257 -23.68 -0.87 9.10
C SER A 257 -23.17 -2.30 9.20
N ILE A 258 -22.98 -2.98 8.06
CA ILE A 258 -22.55 -4.37 7.99
C ILE A 258 -21.21 -4.52 7.27
N ALA A 259 -20.37 -5.41 7.78
CA ALA A 259 -19.20 -5.94 7.10
C ALA A 259 -19.14 -7.46 7.29
N LEU A 260 -18.49 -8.17 6.36
CA LEU A 260 -18.33 -9.62 6.43
C LEU A 260 -16.87 -10.00 6.67
N ASP A 261 -16.64 -10.97 7.54
CA ASP A 261 -15.30 -11.55 7.71
C ASP A 261 -14.95 -12.52 6.57
N SER A 262 -13.74 -13.09 6.62
CA SER A 262 -13.26 -14.06 5.61
C SER A 262 -14.04 -15.38 5.59
N ASN A 263 -14.83 -15.69 6.62
CA ASN A 263 -15.75 -16.83 6.65
C ASN A 263 -17.14 -16.47 6.11
N GLY A 264 -17.37 -15.20 5.75
CA GLY A 264 -18.67 -14.67 5.35
C GLY A 264 -19.62 -14.49 6.53
N TYR A 265 -19.11 -14.39 7.76
CA TYR A 265 -19.92 -14.08 8.93
C TYR A 265 -20.16 -12.58 9.03
N PRO A 266 -21.41 -12.15 9.30
CA PRO A 266 -21.74 -10.74 9.44
C PRO A 266 -21.29 -10.14 10.77
N HIS A 267 -20.78 -8.92 10.68
CA HIS A 267 -20.41 -8.02 11.75
C HIS A 267 -21.21 -6.73 11.57
N ILE A 268 -22.03 -6.37 12.56
CA ILE A 268 -23.00 -5.28 12.45
C ILE A 268 -22.78 -4.30 13.59
N SER A 269 -22.54 -3.03 13.27
CA SER A 269 -22.65 -1.92 14.24
C SER A 269 -24.03 -1.27 14.12
N TYR A 270 -24.59 -0.80 15.24
CA TYR A 270 -25.90 -0.16 15.29
C TYR A 270 -26.11 0.64 16.58
N LEU A 271 -27.06 1.57 16.53
CA LEU A 271 -27.52 2.34 17.67
C LEU A 271 -28.65 1.61 18.43
N ASP A 272 -28.55 1.59 19.76
CA ASP A 272 -29.67 1.36 20.68
C ASP A 272 -30.20 2.71 21.16
N CYS A 273 -31.34 3.14 20.59
CA CYS A 273 -31.98 4.40 20.96
C CYS A 273 -32.67 4.36 22.32
N SER A 274 -32.88 3.18 22.92
CA SER A 274 -33.48 3.08 24.26
C SER A 274 -32.46 3.27 25.37
N LYS A 275 -31.20 2.92 25.08
CA LYS A 275 -30.08 3.05 26.02
C LYS A 275 -29.04 4.07 25.57
N ASP A 276 -29.32 4.77 24.46
CA ASP A 276 -28.48 5.81 23.86
C ASP A 276 -27.05 5.35 23.55
N ASN A 277 -26.84 4.05 23.29
CA ASN A 277 -25.50 3.45 23.22
C ASN A 277 -25.17 2.81 21.86
N LEU A 278 -23.88 2.70 21.57
CA LEU A 278 -23.38 1.99 20.41
C LEU A 278 -23.31 0.49 20.73
N LYS A 279 -23.89 -0.32 19.87
CA LYS A 279 -23.85 -1.79 19.96
C LYS A 279 -23.19 -2.41 18.75
N TYR A 280 -22.73 -3.63 18.97
CA TYR A 280 -22.10 -4.47 17.97
C TYR A 280 -22.66 -5.89 18.08
N ALA A 281 -22.98 -6.49 16.94
CA ALA A 281 -23.42 -7.87 16.84
C ALA A 281 -22.56 -8.62 15.82
N LYS A 282 -22.21 -9.87 16.12
CA LYS A 282 -21.57 -10.76 15.16
C LYS A 282 -22.17 -12.16 15.16
N TRP A 283 -22.23 -12.78 14.00
CA TRP A 283 -22.55 -14.20 13.91
C TRP A 283 -21.33 -15.05 14.26
N THR A 284 -21.53 -16.10 15.06
CA THR A 284 -20.45 -16.98 15.53
C THR A 284 -20.41 -18.34 14.83
N GLY A 285 -21.30 -18.57 13.86
CA GLY A 285 -21.55 -19.89 13.26
C GLY A 285 -22.74 -20.61 13.90
N THR A 286 -23.02 -20.34 15.19
CA THR A 286 -24.11 -20.99 15.94
C THR A 286 -25.16 -20.03 16.48
N GLY A 287 -24.88 -18.72 16.46
CA GLY A 287 -25.76 -17.70 17.02
C GLY A 287 -25.13 -16.31 17.00
N TRP A 288 -25.94 -15.31 17.33
CA TRP A 288 -25.50 -13.91 17.47
C TRP A 288 -24.84 -13.68 18.83
N ARG A 289 -23.67 -13.03 18.82
CA ARG A 289 -23.05 -12.44 20.00
C ARG A 289 -23.23 -10.93 19.92
N ILE A 290 -23.83 -10.33 20.95
CA ILE A 290 -24.11 -8.90 21.03
C ILE A 290 -23.31 -8.29 22.18
N GLU A 291 -22.73 -7.12 21.94
CA GLU A 291 -21.89 -6.38 22.87
C GLU A 291 -22.26 -4.89 22.83
N THR A 292 -22.26 -4.23 23.99
CA THR A 292 -22.27 -2.76 24.07
C THR A 292 -20.82 -2.29 23.91
N VAL A 293 -20.59 -1.43 22.92
CA VAL A 293 -19.25 -0.93 22.56
C VAL A 293 -18.92 0.33 23.35
N ASP A 294 -19.89 1.25 23.46
CA ASP A 294 -19.76 2.53 24.15
C ASP A 294 -21.13 2.93 24.69
N SER A 295 -21.20 3.26 25.98
CA SER A 295 -22.42 3.65 26.70
C SER A 295 -22.26 4.93 27.52
N ASP A 296 -21.18 5.70 27.29
CA ASP A 296 -20.81 6.80 28.19
C ASP A 296 -21.67 8.07 27.98
N ALA A 297 -22.49 8.12 26.93
CA ALA A 297 -23.40 9.23 26.60
C ALA A 297 -24.40 8.79 25.51
N TYR A 298 -25.11 9.74 24.88
CA TYR A 298 -25.83 9.48 23.61
C TYR A 298 -24.88 9.36 22.43
N VAL A 299 -24.50 8.13 22.13
CA VAL A 299 -23.48 7.75 21.15
C VAL A 299 -24.01 6.72 20.16
N GLY A 300 -23.35 6.59 19.00
CA GLY A 300 -23.59 5.49 18.06
C GLY A 300 -24.40 5.87 16.82
N LYS A 301 -24.80 7.14 16.68
CA LYS A 301 -25.44 7.64 15.46
C LYS A 301 -24.48 7.55 14.26
N TYR A 302 -25.04 7.32 13.08
CA TYR A 302 -24.31 7.27 11.81
C TYR A 302 -23.09 6.33 11.85
N THR A 303 -23.24 5.17 12.50
CA THR A 303 -22.13 4.25 12.65
C THR A 303 -21.74 3.60 11.33
N SER A 304 -20.44 3.40 11.12
CA SER A 304 -19.88 2.68 9.97
C SER A 304 -18.83 1.69 10.46
N ILE A 305 -18.91 0.45 9.97
CA ILE A 305 -18.01 -0.64 10.36
C ILE A 305 -17.13 -1.09 9.20
N ALA A 306 -15.87 -1.34 9.49
CA ALA A 306 -14.94 -2.05 8.63
C ALA A 306 -14.21 -3.13 9.43
N LEU A 307 -13.76 -4.18 8.77
CA LEU A 307 -12.94 -5.23 9.40
C LEU A 307 -11.49 -5.09 8.93
N ASP A 308 -10.55 -5.31 9.85
CA ASP A 308 -9.15 -5.47 9.46
C ASP A 308 -8.87 -6.84 8.83
N THR A 309 -7.62 -7.08 8.44
CA THR A 309 -7.19 -8.35 7.85
C THR A 309 -7.32 -9.55 8.79
N ASN A 310 -7.51 -9.34 10.09
CA ASN A 310 -7.75 -10.39 11.08
C ASN A 310 -9.24 -10.57 11.40
N GLY A 311 -10.14 -9.81 10.76
CA GLY A 311 -11.57 -9.82 11.03
C GLY A 311 -11.97 -9.06 12.30
N LEU A 312 -11.11 -8.19 12.83
CA LEU A 312 -11.44 -7.35 13.98
C LEU A 312 -12.20 -6.09 13.53
N PRO A 313 -13.31 -5.74 14.22
CA PRO A 313 -14.11 -4.59 13.85
C PRO A 313 -13.47 -3.27 14.25
N HIS A 314 -13.59 -2.32 13.32
CA HIS A 314 -13.26 -0.91 13.44
C HIS A 314 -14.53 -0.11 13.14
N ILE A 315 -14.96 0.71 14.09
CA ILE A 315 -16.25 1.39 14.04
C ILE A 315 -16.03 2.89 14.23
N SER A 316 -16.46 3.69 13.25
CA SER A 316 -16.64 5.13 13.43
C SER A 316 -18.10 5.41 13.81
N TYR A 317 -18.32 6.46 14.61
CA TYR A 317 -19.66 6.85 15.05
C TYR A 317 -19.69 8.27 15.59
N TYR A 318 -20.87 8.87 15.56
CA TYR A 318 -21.12 10.19 16.12
C TYR A 318 -21.56 10.09 17.59
N ASP A 319 -20.89 10.85 18.45
CA ASP A 319 -21.29 11.14 19.82
C ASP A 319 -22.17 12.40 19.79
N ASP A 320 -23.48 12.21 19.96
CA ASP A 320 -24.43 13.32 19.94
C ASP A 320 -24.32 14.19 21.18
N THR A 321 -23.92 13.64 22.32
CA THR A 321 -23.82 14.42 23.56
C THR A 321 -22.66 15.41 23.50
N ASN A 322 -21.50 14.93 23.08
CA ASN A 322 -20.28 15.74 23.01
C ASN A 322 -20.07 16.40 21.65
N LYS A 323 -20.86 16.02 20.64
CA LYS A 323 -20.77 16.49 19.23
C LYS A 323 -19.46 16.06 18.55
N ASP A 324 -18.90 14.93 18.99
CA ASP A 324 -17.61 14.42 18.51
C ASP A 324 -17.77 13.26 17.52
N LEU A 325 -16.79 13.13 16.61
CA LEU A 325 -16.54 11.88 15.90
C LEU A 325 -15.71 10.97 16.80
N LYS A 326 -16.25 9.79 17.12
CA LYS A 326 -15.55 8.75 17.89
C LYS A 326 -15.21 7.55 17.03
N TYR A 327 -14.23 6.81 17.51
CA TYR A 327 -13.71 5.61 16.88
C TYR A 327 -13.48 4.53 17.93
N ALA A 328 -14.05 3.35 17.69
CA ALA A 328 -13.86 2.16 18.49
C ALA A 328 -13.16 1.10 17.64
N LYS A 329 -12.25 0.35 18.27
CA LYS A 329 -11.65 -0.85 17.67
C LYS A 329 -11.64 -1.97 18.71
N LEU A 330 -11.97 -3.17 18.27
CA LEU A 330 -11.80 -4.33 19.11
C LEU A 330 -10.31 -4.70 19.13
N MET A 331 -9.74 -4.80 20.33
CA MET A 331 -8.33 -5.14 20.49
C MET A 331 -8.15 -6.66 20.57
N PRO A 332 -7.08 -7.22 19.98
CA PRO A 332 -6.79 -8.63 20.15
C PRO A 332 -6.42 -8.94 21.60
N ILE A 333 -6.74 -10.15 22.04
CA ILE A 333 -6.39 -10.71 23.35
C ILE A 333 -5.47 -11.91 23.18
N ASN A 334 -4.91 -12.41 24.28
CA ASN A 334 -4.15 -13.66 24.25
C ASN A 334 -5.04 -14.83 23.79
N PRO A 335 -4.46 -15.85 23.11
CA PRO A 335 -5.22 -17.01 22.68
C PRO A 335 -5.84 -17.77 23.86
N THR A 336 -6.96 -18.42 23.60
CA THR A 336 -7.50 -19.45 24.51
C THR A 336 -6.55 -20.67 24.59
N PRO A 337 -6.68 -21.55 25.60
CA PRO A 337 -5.87 -22.76 25.67
C PRO A 337 -5.96 -23.62 24.40
N ALA A 338 -4.84 -24.21 24.00
CA ALA A 338 -4.84 -25.23 22.95
C ALA A 338 -5.68 -26.44 23.38
N ARG A 339 -6.29 -27.11 22.40
CA ARG A 339 -7.26 -28.18 22.64
C ARG A 339 -6.63 -29.54 22.42
N THR A 340 -7.18 -30.56 23.08
CA THR A 340 -6.87 -31.98 22.84
C THR A 340 -5.36 -32.28 22.76
N LEU A 341 -4.58 -31.84 23.75
CA LEU A 341 -3.18 -32.23 23.86
C LEU A 341 -3.11 -33.75 24.11
N HIS A 342 -2.39 -34.46 23.26
CA HIS A 342 -2.12 -35.89 23.39
C HIS A 342 -0.61 -36.11 23.51
N ALA A 343 -0.21 -37.04 24.37
CA ALA A 343 1.17 -37.44 24.55
C ALA A 343 1.29 -38.95 24.35
N THR A 344 1.99 -39.37 23.29
CA THR A 344 2.17 -40.77 22.92
C THR A 344 3.59 -41.20 23.29
N PRO A 345 3.78 -41.93 24.41
CA PRO A 345 5.10 -42.40 24.81
C PRO A 345 5.61 -43.52 23.89
N SER A 346 6.93 -43.56 23.70
CA SER A 346 7.64 -44.64 22.99
C SER A 346 9.01 -44.88 23.64
N ASN A 347 9.92 -45.57 22.95
CA ASN A 347 11.26 -45.82 23.44
C ASN A 347 12.12 -44.55 23.43
N ARG A 348 12.31 -43.92 24.59
CA ARG A 348 13.11 -42.68 24.75
C ARG A 348 12.61 -41.46 23.95
N TYR A 349 11.33 -41.43 23.60
CA TYR A 349 10.69 -40.22 23.10
C TYR A 349 9.20 -40.19 23.45
N VAL A 350 8.62 -38.99 23.45
CA VAL A 350 7.18 -38.75 23.55
C VAL A 350 6.76 -37.88 22.37
N ASN A 351 5.78 -38.37 21.60
CA ASN A 351 5.17 -37.58 20.53
C ASN A 351 3.99 -36.80 21.09
N LEU A 352 4.08 -35.47 21.04
CA LEU A 352 3.01 -34.55 21.40
C LEU A 352 2.27 -34.10 20.15
N SER A 353 0.94 -34.08 20.23
CA SER A 353 0.07 -33.51 19.20
C SER A 353 -1.10 -32.77 19.85
N TRP A 354 -1.55 -31.68 19.25
CA TRP A 354 -2.64 -30.86 19.78
C TRP A 354 -3.47 -30.24 18.66
N ASN A 355 -4.67 -29.76 19.01
CA ASN A 355 -5.49 -28.92 18.15
C ASN A 355 -5.31 -27.44 18.51
N PRO A 356 -5.49 -26.53 17.54
CA PRO A 356 -5.41 -25.11 17.81
C PRO A 356 -6.46 -24.66 18.84
N PRO A 357 -6.21 -23.53 19.53
CA PRO A 357 -7.20 -22.87 20.39
C PRO A 357 -8.57 -22.72 19.70
N SER A 358 -9.65 -22.67 20.48
CA SER A 358 -10.97 -22.34 19.95
C SER A 358 -11.07 -20.88 19.48
N SER A 359 -10.25 -20.01 20.06
CA SER A 359 -10.06 -18.63 19.62
C SER A 359 -8.57 -18.26 19.71
N ASN A 360 -8.07 -17.67 18.63
CA ASN A 360 -6.73 -17.06 18.55
C ASN A 360 -6.68 -15.66 19.19
N GLY A 361 -7.79 -15.18 19.74
CA GLY A 361 -7.88 -13.87 20.37
C GLY A 361 -7.88 -12.70 19.38
N GLY A 362 -8.12 -12.92 18.08
CA GLY A 362 -8.13 -11.85 17.08
C GLY A 362 -6.77 -11.52 16.47
N SER A 363 -5.73 -12.32 16.76
CA SER A 363 -4.42 -12.21 16.11
C SER A 363 -3.89 -13.61 15.75
N PRO A 364 -3.21 -13.80 14.61
CA PRO A 364 -2.70 -15.11 14.18
C PRO A 364 -1.78 -15.74 15.23
N ILE A 365 -1.89 -17.07 15.39
CA ILE A 365 -0.96 -17.84 16.23
C ILE A 365 0.40 -17.88 15.54
N THR A 366 1.43 -17.43 16.24
CA THR A 366 2.82 -17.36 15.75
C THR A 366 3.67 -18.51 16.27
N ALA A 367 3.37 -19.03 17.46
CA ALA A 367 4.14 -20.06 18.13
C ALA A 367 3.32 -20.85 19.15
N TYR A 368 3.87 -21.99 19.60
CA TYR A 368 3.43 -22.70 20.79
C TYR A 368 4.59 -22.87 21.77
N LYS A 369 4.31 -22.69 23.06
CA LYS A 369 5.25 -22.99 24.15
C LYS A 369 4.87 -24.31 24.81
N ILE A 370 5.84 -25.22 24.88
CA ILE A 370 5.70 -26.55 25.45
C ILE A 370 6.36 -26.54 26.81
N TYR A 371 5.63 -26.97 27.82
CA TYR A 371 6.07 -27.05 29.21
C TYR A 371 6.19 -28.51 29.64
N ARG A 372 7.18 -28.82 30.47
CA ARG A 372 7.45 -30.18 30.96
C ARG A 372 7.85 -30.18 32.43
N ALA A 373 7.42 -31.20 33.16
CA ALA A 373 7.93 -31.55 34.48
C ALA A 373 7.99 -33.06 34.70
N THR A 374 8.72 -33.49 35.73
CA THR A 374 8.71 -34.87 36.25
C THR A 374 7.75 -35.05 37.44
N THR A 375 7.21 -33.95 37.96
CA THR A 375 6.19 -33.91 39.02
C THR A 375 4.99 -33.07 38.58
N PRO A 376 3.74 -33.46 38.94
CA PRO A 376 2.57 -32.66 38.60
C PRO A 376 2.67 -31.23 39.13
N GLY A 377 2.26 -30.23 38.33
CA GLY A 377 2.19 -28.83 38.75
C GLY A 377 3.54 -28.09 38.79
N GLY A 378 4.63 -28.74 38.38
CA GLY A 378 5.98 -28.16 38.31
C GLY A 378 6.42 -27.82 36.87
N GLU A 379 5.51 -27.76 35.91
CA GLU A 379 5.82 -27.65 34.47
C GLU A 379 6.57 -26.35 34.14
N THR A 380 7.80 -26.50 33.65
CA THR A 380 8.66 -25.38 33.22
C THR A 380 8.83 -25.40 31.70
N LEU A 381 9.21 -24.27 31.11
CA LEU A 381 9.34 -24.15 29.65
C LEU A 381 10.39 -25.13 29.12
N LEU A 382 9.96 -26.08 28.29
CA LEU A 382 10.82 -27.01 27.57
C LEU A 382 11.27 -26.41 26.23
N LYS A 383 10.32 -25.95 25.42
CA LYS A 383 10.59 -25.54 24.04
C LYS A 383 9.55 -24.54 23.53
N ILE A 384 9.99 -23.66 22.63
CA ILE A 384 9.11 -22.86 21.78
C ILE A 384 9.20 -23.42 20.36
N VAL A 385 8.05 -23.72 19.76
CA VAL A 385 7.91 -24.15 18.37
C VAL A 385 7.11 -23.13 17.59
N GLY A 386 7.24 -23.09 16.26
CA GLY A 386 6.43 -22.22 15.39
C GLY A 386 4.94 -22.59 15.40
N ASN A 387 4.18 -22.09 14.43
CA ASN A 387 2.77 -22.47 14.24
C ASN A 387 2.64 -23.90 13.67
N VAL A 388 2.99 -24.89 14.50
CA VAL A 388 2.87 -26.33 14.23
C VAL A 388 1.91 -26.96 15.24
N LEU A 389 1.44 -28.17 14.95
CA LEU A 389 0.48 -28.90 15.80
C LEU A 389 1.05 -30.20 16.38
N ASN A 390 2.37 -30.39 16.28
CA ASN A 390 3.07 -31.54 16.84
C ASN A 390 4.50 -31.19 17.26
N TYR A 391 5.03 -31.99 18.19
CA TYR A 391 6.41 -31.91 18.65
C TYR A 391 6.87 -33.27 19.20
N THR A 392 8.13 -33.65 18.96
CA THR A 392 8.72 -34.86 19.54
C THR A 392 9.71 -34.47 20.63
N ASP A 393 9.43 -34.86 21.86
CA ASP A 393 10.38 -34.75 22.98
C ASP A 393 11.24 -36.02 23.00
N SER A 394 12.53 -35.89 22.66
CA SER A 394 13.50 -36.99 22.66
C SER A 394 14.43 -36.99 23.88
N ASP A 395 14.27 -36.01 24.78
CA ASP A 395 15.07 -35.84 25.99
C ASP A 395 14.37 -36.46 27.20
N VAL A 396 13.87 -37.70 27.02
CA VAL A 396 13.09 -38.45 28.02
C VAL A 396 13.70 -39.81 28.32
N THR A 397 13.54 -40.25 29.57
CA THR A 397 14.02 -41.55 30.03
C THR A 397 12.85 -42.51 30.20
N ASN A 398 13.05 -43.77 29.82
CA ASN A 398 12.05 -44.81 30.04
C ASN A 398 11.78 -45.00 31.54
N ASN A 399 10.52 -45.31 31.87
CA ASN A 399 9.98 -45.49 33.22
C ASN A 399 9.91 -44.21 34.08
N GLN A 400 10.28 -43.04 33.56
CA GLN A 400 10.02 -41.75 34.20
C GLN A 400 8.69 -41.16 33.68
N SER A 401 7.83 -40.71 34.59
CA SER A 401 6.62 -39.96 34.21
C SER A 401 6.97 -38.52 33.90
N TYR A 402 6.40 -38.01 32.80
CA TYR A 402 6.52 -36.62 32.37
C TYR A 402 5.13 -36.00 32.22
N TYR A 403 4.99 -34.78 32.73
CA TYR A 403 3.78 -33.98 32.65
C TYR A 403 3.99 -32.86 31.65
N TYR A 404 3.06 -32.72 30.71
CA TYR A 404 3.15 -31.75 29.62
C TYR A 404 1.96 -30.81 29.62
N GLN A 405 2.25 -29.53 29.38
CA GLN A 405 1.26 -28.51 29.04
C GLN A 405 1.71 -27.75 27.81
N ILE A 406 0.75 -27.13 27.12
CA ILE A 406 1.04 -26.28 25.97
C ILE A 406 0.24 -24.99 26.02
N SER A 407 0.83 -23.88 25.62
CA SER A 407 0.13 -22.61 25.39
C SER A 407 0.40 -22.11 23.98
N ALA A 408 -0.59 -21.45 23.39
CA ALA A 408 -0.46 -20.79 22.10
C ALA A 408 0.00 -19.34 22.30
N VAL A 409 0.72 -18.79 21.33
CA VAL A 409 1.25 -17.42 21.35
C VAL A 409 0.79 -16.70 20.09
N ASN A 410 0.30 -15.46 20.25
CA ASN A 410 0.03 -14.54 19.15
C ASN A 410 0.83 -13.23 19.34
N SER A 411 0.54 -12.18 18.56
CA SER A 411 1.23 -10.89 18.70
C SER A 411 0.96 -10.16 20.02
N VAL A 412 -0.11 -10.50 20.75
CA VAL A 412 -0.44 -9.93 22.07
C VAL A 412 0.41 -10.61 23.14
N GLY A 413 0.57 -11.92 23.04
CA GLY A 413 1.38 -12.68 23.99
C GLY A 413 0.98 -14.14 24.09
N GLU A 414 1.38 -14.74 25.20
CA GLU A 414 1.09 -16.14 25.51
C GLU A 414 -0.30 -16.29 26.13
N GLY A 415 -1.06 -17.24 25.60
CA GLY A 415 -2.34 -17.68 26.15
C GLY A 415 -2.23 -18.55 27.39
N GLU A 416 -3.38 -18.90 27.94
CA GLU A 416 -3.45 -19.86 29.03
C GLU A 416 -2.93 -21.25 28.60
N LYS A 417 -2.33 -21.97 29.54
CA LYS A 417 -1.83 -23.33 29.32
C LYS A 417 -2.99 -24.32 29.23
N SER A 418 -2.83 -25.34 28.39
CA SER A 418 -3.73 -26.49 28.34
C SER A 418 -3.80 -27.22 29.67
N LYS A 419 -4.81 -28.08 29.81
CA LYS A 419 -4.79 -29.13 30.85
C LYS A 419 -3.52 -29.97 30.68
N ALA A 420 -2.91 -30.36 31.80
CA ALA A 420 -1.72 -31.19 31.80
C ALA A 420 -2.06 -32.61 31.33
N VAL A 421 -1.16 -33.22 30.56
CA VAL A 421 -1.22 -34.64 30.20
C VAL A 421 0.04 -35.35 30.67
N VAL A 422 -0.09 -36.64 30.97
CA VAL A 422 1.01 -37.45 31.47
C VAL A 422 1.42 -38.49 30.44
N ALA A 423 2.73 -38.69 30.28
CA ALA A 423 3.29 -39.77 29.49
C ALA A 423 4.42 -40.48 30.26
N ARG A 424 4.50 -41.80 30.11
CA ARG A 424 5.59 -42.61 30.67
C ARG A 424 6.22 -43.46 29.55
N PRO A 425 7.32 -42.99 28.93
CA PRO A 425 8.11 -43.76 27.98
C PRO A 425 8.46 -45.13 28.55
N THR A 426 8.42 -46.18 27.72
CA THR A 426 8.78 -47.54 28.13
C THR A 426 9.71 -48.15 27.11
N MET A 427 10.60 -49.04 27.56
CA MET A 427 11.30 -49.89 26.61
C MET A 427 10.25 -50.80 25.96
N PRO A 428 10.27 -50.95 24.63
CA PRO A 428 9.43 -51.94 23.99
C PRO A 428 9.76 -53.28 24.63
N MET A 429 8.74 -53.99 25.10
CA MET A 429 8.94 -55.38 25.50
C MET A 429 9.50 -56.10 24.28
N SER A 430 10.65 -56.74 24.44
CA SER A 430 11.22 -57.61 23.42
C SER A 430 10.22 -58.72 23.14
N THR A 431 9.36 -58.56 22.14
CA THR A 431 8.61 -59.65 21.56
C THR A 431 9.58 -60.45 20.70
N THR A 432 10.52 -61.14 21.33
CA THR A 432 11.06 -62.34 20.68
C THR A 432 9.88 -63.26 20.49
N PRO A 433 9.47 -63.60 19.25
CA PRO A 433 8.48 -64.64 19.08
C PRO A 433 9.06 -65.89 19.76
N MET A 434 8.26 -66.49 20.64
CA MET A 434 8.55 -67.80 21.20
C MET A 434 8.89 -68.73 20.02
N PRO A 435 10.00 -69.50 20.04
CA PRO A 435 10.39 -70.33 18.91
C PRO A 435 9.26 -71.32 18.62
N THR A 436 8.58 -71.11 17.49
CA THR A 436 7.54 -72.00 17.02
C THR A 436 8.24 -73.28 16.54
N MET A 437 7.86 -74.44 17.09
CA MET A 437 8.34 -75.74 16.59
C MET A 437 8.04 -75.85 15.08
N PRO A 438 8.95 -76.43 14.27
CA PRO A 438 8.76 -76.48 12.83
C PRO A 438 7.63 -77.46 12.49
N MET A 439 6.55 -76.96 11.91
CA MET A 439 5.56 -77.76 11.18
C MET A 439 5.97 -77.79 9.70
N PRO A 440 5.90 -78.93 8.99
CA PRO A 440 6.38 -79.02 7.62
C PRO A 440 5.47 -78.24 6.66
N THR A 441 6.13 -77.47 5.81
CA THR A 441 5.60 -76.66 4.71
C THR A 441 4.90 -77.53 3.66
N PRO A 442 3.82 -77.03 3.02
CA PRO A 442 3.61 -77.26 1.61
C PRO A 442 3.84 -75.98 0.80
N THR A 443 4.59 -76.21 -0.28
CA THR A 443 4.95 -75.36 -1.40
C THR A 443 3.76 -74.70 -2.07
N THR A 444 3.86 -73.40 -2.41
CA THR A 444 3.36 -72.84 -3.70
C THR A 444 3.84 -71.40 -3.94
N SER A 445 4.67 -71.27 -4.98
CA SER A 445 4.75 -70.20 -6.01
C SER A 445 4.50 -68.70 -5.68
N ALA A 446 5.59 -67.93 -5.85
CA ALA A 446 5.80 -66.56 -6.40
C ALA A 446 4.65 -65.86 -7.18
N PRO A 447 4.67 -64.52 -7.42
CA PRO A 447 5.87 -63.67 -7.53
C PRO A 447 5.86 -62.24 -6.93
N THR A 448 7.10 -61.82 -6.67
CA THR A 448 7.78 -60.52 -6.75
C THR A 448 7.03 -59.32 -7.36
N SER A 449 6.93 -58.22 -6.59
CA SER A 449 7.16 -56.86 -7.09
C SER A 449 7.41 -55.88 -5.94
N ALA A 450 8.54 -55.18 -5.96
CA ALA A 450 8.86 -54.00 -5.17
C ALA A 450 9.36 -52.90 -6.12
N PRO A 451 9.59 -51.66 -5.65
CA PRO A 451 8.69 -50.52 -5.67
C PRO A 451 9.07 -49.48 -6.76
N PRO A 452 8.24 -48.46 -7.05
CA PRO A 452 8.66 -47.35 -7.87
C PRO A 452 9.53 -46.34 -7.11
N THR A 453 10.58 -45.91 -7.80
CA THR A 453 11.54 -44.85 -7.48
C THR A 453 10.94 -43.45 -7.60
N GLN A 454 11.29 -42.61 -6.62
CA GLN A 454 11.66 -41.19 -6.68
C GLN A 454 10.82 -40.21 -7.53
N SER A 455 10.06 -39.37 -6.83
CA SER A 455 9.52 -38.09 -7.31
C SER A 455 10.55 -36.98 -7.10
N THR A 456 10.99 -36.34 -8.18
CA THR A 456 11.81 -35.13 -8.17
C THR A 456 10.93 -33.89 -7.99
N THR A 457 11.03 -33.21 -6.84
CA THR A 457 10.47 -31.87 -6.63
C THR A 457 11.36 -30.79 -7.27
N PRO A 458 10.81 -29.75 -7.92
CA PRO A 458 11.60 -28.64 -8.46
C PRO A 458 12.12 -27.72 -7.34
N PRO A 459 13.24 -27.01 -7.54
CA PRO A 459 13.75 -26.05 -6.55
C PRO A 459 12.87 -24.79 -6.47
N ILE A 460 12.63 -24.36 -5.23
CA ILE A 460 12.02 -23.07 -4.85
C ILE A 460 12.98 -21.94 -5.24
N PRO A 461 12.50 -20.82 -5.84
CA PRO A 461 13.35 -19.67 -6.13
C PRO A 461 13.79 -18.97 -4.82
N THR A 462 15.10 -18.85 -4.66
CA THR A 462 15.76 -18.07 -3.61
C THR A 462 15.48 -16.58 -3.82
N LEU A 463 14.81 -15.92 -2.87
CA LEU A 463 14.70 -14.46 -2.85
C LEU A 463 16.06 -13.86 -2.45
N THR A 464 16.72 -13.20 -3.39
CA THR A 464 17.89 -12.35 -3.12
C THR A 464 17.43 -11.03 -2.50
N PRO A 465 18.05 -10.54 -1.41
CA PRO A 465 17.78 -9.21 -0.90
C PRO A 465 18.25 -8.15 -1.89
N THR A 466 17.37 -7.22 -2.24
CA THR A 466 17.71 -6.00 -2.99
C THR A 466 18.64 -5.11 -2.17
N PRO A 467 19.73 -4.57 -2.76
CA PRO A 467 20.63 -3.67 -2.03
C PRO A 467 19.96 -2.36 -1.66
N ASP A 468 20.23 -1.92 -0.44
CA ASP A 468 19.79 -0.69 0.19
C ASP A 468 20.18 0.56 -0.62
N ARG A 469 19.25 1.51 -0.73
CA ARG A 469 19.31 2.71 -1.59
C ARG A 469 20.22 3.84 -1.05
N ASP A 470 21.10 3.54 -0.10
CA ASP A 470 21.85 4.56 0.65
C ASP A 470 23.31 4.77 0.19
N TRP A 471 23.88 3.87 -0.61
CA TRP A 471 25.27 4.02 -1.08
C TRP A 471 25.43 5.07 -2.20
N THR A 472 24.37 5.34 -2.96
CA THR A 472 24.38 6.30 -4.07
C THR A 472 24.39 7.76 -3.62
N ILE A 473 23.75 8.06 -2.48
CA ILE A 473 23.68 9.43 -1.95
C ILE A 473 25.03 9.85 -1.36
N ALA A 474 25.70 8.96 -0.64
CA ALA A 474 27.02 9.24 -0.04
C ALA A 474 28.10 9.52 -1.10
N ILE A 475 28.09 8.78 -2.22
CA ILE A 475 29.04 8.99 -3.33
C ILE A 475 28.77 10.32 -4.05
N MET A 476 27.50 10.71 -4.25
CA MET A 476 27.18 11.99 -4.88
C MET A 476 27.59 13.19 -4.00
N VAL A 477 27.38 13.12 -2.68
CA VAL A 477 27.80 14.19 -1.75
C VAL A 477 29.33 14.36 -1.76
N ALA A 478 30.08 13.25 -1.80
CA ALA A 478 31.54 13.29 -1.87
C ALA A 478 32.06 13.90 -3.19
N LEU A 479 31.41 13.58 -4.32
CA LEU A 479 31.77 14.14 -5.63
C LEU A 479 31.46 15.64 -5.72
N ILE A 480 30.32 16.10 -5.19
CA ILE A 480 29.97 17.52 -5.16
C ILE A 480 30.97 18.30 -4.29
N ALA A 481 31.34 17.78 -3.12
CA ALA A 481 32.34 18.41 -2.26
C ALA A 481 33.72 18.53 -2.94
N ALA A 482 34.13 17.51 -3.70
CA ALA A 482 35.38 17.54 -4.46
C ALA A 482 35.38 18.62 -5.57
N VAL A 483 34.27 18.75 -6.31
CA VAL A 483 34.11 19.78 -7.35
C VAL A 483 34.13 21.19 -6.76
N VAL A 484 33.44 21.40 -5.62
CA VAL A 484 33.45 22.71 -4.92
C VAL A 484 34.86 23.07 -4.45
N ALA A 485 35.62 22.10 -3.94
CA ALA A 485 37.02 22.32 -3.52
C ALA A 485 37.93 22.70 -4.70
N ILE A 486 37.75 22.07 -5.86
CA ILE A 486 38.52 22.40 -7.09
C ILE A 486 38.17 23.80 -7.59
N ILE A 487 36.89 24.18 -7.58
CA ILE A 487 36.45 25.53 -7.98
C ILE A 487 37.01 26.59 -7.01
N ALA A 488 36.96 26.34 -5.70
CA ALA A 488 37.56 27.24 -4.70
C ALA A 488 39.08 27.39 -4.90
N ALA A 489 39.79 26.31 -5.19
CA ALA A 489 41.23 26.35 -5.49
C ALA A 489 41.55 27.16 -6.75
N LEU A 490 40.75 27.03 -7.81
CA LEU A 490 40.91 27.78 -9.06
C LEU A 490 40.61 29.28 -8.89
N ILE A 491 39.60 29.63 -8.09
CA ILE A 491 39.29 31.03 -7.75
C ILE A 491 40.42 31.65 -6.92
N THR A 492 40.97 30.89 -5.97
CA THR A 492 42.06 31.36 -5.10
C THR A 492 43.39 31.51 -5.87
N SER A 493 43.65 30.62 -6.84
CA SER A 493 44.79 30.71 -7.75
C SER A 493 44.75 31.96 -8.65
N ARG A 494 43.56 32.40 -9.07
CA ARG A 494 43.38 33.61 -9.88
C ARG A 494 43.56 34.92 -9.11
N LYS A 495 43.45 34.94 -7.78
CA LYS A 495 43.71 36.14 -6.96
C LYS A 495 45.20 36.35 -6.64
N LYS A 496 46.08 35.40 -6.94
CA LYS A 496 47.53 35.44 -6.64
C LYS A 496 48.44 35.62 -7.88
N LYS A 497 47.88 35.89 -9.07
CA LYS A 497 48.66 36.16 -10.30
C LYS A 497 48.35 37.55 -10.84
#